data_AF-A0A151N3Z0-F1
#
_entry.id   AF-A0A151N3Z0-F1
#
_cell.length_a   1.000
_cell.length_b   1.000
_cell.length_c   1.000
_cell.angle_alpha   90.00
_cell.angle_beta   90.00
_cell.angle_gamma   90.00
#
_symmetry.space_group_name_H-M   'P 1'
#
loop_
_entity.id
_entity.type
_entity.pdbx_description
1 polymer ?
#
loop_
_entity_poly.entity_id
_entity_poly.type
_entity_poly.pdbx_seq_one_letter_code
_entity_poly.pdbx_strand_id
1 'polypeptide(L)'
;MAAVCILSKLKPALEPALESRLLYTALHKTFLMATGHNSQHIQGMQRMTVEYLEATLRCLLATAPSLARLQFIGQHLTLWLQLEDKRDRATAIKITTSLLCFAVSLLPQFEVPQLGDLVALLGLCISDPVEEISRQAKEALSHLYKILLHQKGQDIQEAKELWPGSQHQHQLRRILLYIDLATMGEAFRKILSEDQRRAFAQRALLGIHHVTLHVSQAGVVLLYAILGQSGHLMGAEEKEIPVRVLRKLLILKCFHQLPKELQRHSHLESASRIPSSPQQPHPS
;
A
#
# COMPACT_ATOMS: atom_id res chain seq x y z
N MET A 1 -2.53 -15.87 20.48
CA MET A 1 -1.44 -15.25 19.70
C MET A 1 -0.20 -16.13 19.65
N ALA A 2 0.41 -16.49 20.79
CA ALA A 2 1.48 -17.51 20.83
C ALA A 2 1.10 -18.83 20.14
N ALA A 3 -0.16 -19.25 20.26
CA ALA A 3 -0.69 -20.42 19.56
C ALA A 3 -0.50 -20.35 18.04
N VAL A 4 -0.69 -19.20 17.37
CA VAL A 4 -0.55 -19.11 15.90
C VAL A 4 0.91 -19.35 15.47
N CYS A 5 1.87 -18.78 16.19
CA CYS A 5 3.30 -18.99 15.95
C CYS A 5 3.79 -20.41 16.29
N ILE A 6 3.19 -21.05 17.29
CA ILE A 6 3.51 -22.43 17.66
C ILE A 6 2.89 -23.39 16.65
N LEU A 7 1.63 -23.15 16.27
CA LEU A 7 0.90 -23.93 15.28
C LEU A 7 1.51 -23.82 13.87
N SER A 8 2.07 -22.66 13.49
CA SER A 8 2.78 -22.49 12.22
C SER A 8 4.11 -23.27 12.15
N LYS A 9 4.61 -23.77 13.28
CA LYS A 9 5.83 -24.58 13.38
C LYS A 9 5.55 -26.09 13.44
N LEU A 10 4.27 -26.49 13.57
CA LEU A 10 3.90 -27.90 13.61
C LEU A 10 3.98 -28.53 12.21
N LYS A 11 4.24 -29.84 12.17
CA LYS A 11 4.15 -30.66 10.97
C LYS A 11 2.94 -31.61 11.11
N PRO A 12 2.02 -31.67 10.12
CA PRO A 12 2.00 -30.89 8.88
C PRO A 12 1.72 -29.41 9.14
N ALA A 13 2.16 -28.54 8.21
CA ALA A 13 1.94 -27.11 8.29
C ALA A 13 0.43 -26.79 8.37
N LEU A 14 0.10 -25.67 9.02
CA LEU A 14 -1.28 -25.23 9.14
C LEU A 14 -1.88 -24.98 7.74
N GLU A 15 -3.13 -25.41 7.53
CA GLU A 15 -3.82 -25.14 6.28
C GLU A 15 -3.97 -23.61 6.07
N PRO A 16 -3.69 -23.06 4.87
CA PRO A 16 -3.72 -21.62 4.61
C PRO A 16 -5.04 -20.94 4.99
N ALA A 17 -6.17 -21.63 4.79
CA ALA A 17 -7.49 -21.12 5.15
C ALA A 17 -7.66 -20.95 6.68
N LEU A 18 -7.15 -21.91 7.46
CA LEU A 18 -7.19 -21.85 8.92
C LEU A 18 -6.23 -20.77 9.45
N GLU A 19 -5.05 -20.66 8.87
CA GLU A 19 -4.09 -19.61 9.22
C GLU A 19 -4.65 -18.21 8.94
N SER A 20 -5.28 -18.04 7.77
CA SER A 20 -5.95 -16.80 7.38
C SER A 20 -7.08 -16.42 8.35
N ARG A 21 -7.92 -17.39 8.76
CA ARG A 21 -8.98 -17.16 9.75
C ARG A 21 -8.44 -16.79 11.13
N LEU A 22 -7.37 -17.46 11.58
CA LEU A 22 -6.74 -17.16 12.86
C LEU A 22 -6.12 -15.76 12.84
N LEU A 23 -5.42 -15.42 11.76
CA LEU A 23 -4.81 -14.11 11.57
C LEU A 23 -5.87 -13.00 11.50
N TYR A 24 -6.94 -13.22 10.74
CA TYR A 24 -8.09 -12.31 10.70
C TYR A 24 -8.71 -12.12 12.09
N THR A 25 -8.97 -13.21 12.82
CA THR A 25 -9.57 -13.15 14.17
C THR A 25 -8.67 -12.41 15.16
N ALA A 26 -7.37 -12.66 15.10
CA ALA A 26 -6.35 -12.02 15.92
C ALA A 26 -6.29 -10.51 15.67
N LEU A 27 -6.24 -10.11 14.40
CA LEU A 27 -6.27 -8.72 13.98
C LEU A 27 -7.57 -8.06 14.45
N HIS A 28 -8.71 -8.67 14.11
CA HIS A 28 -10.03 -8.14 14.43
C HIS A 28 -10.28 -7.93 15.92
N LYS A 29 -9.83 -8.86 16.79
CA LYS A 29 -9.93 -8.67 18.24
C LYS A 29 -9.05 -7.53 18.76
N THR A 30 -7.84 -7.38 18.23
CA THR A 30 -6.91 -6.32 18.64
C THR A 30 -7.50 -4.93 18.39
N PHE A 31 -8.18 -4.74 17.27
CA PHE A 31 -8.76 -3.46 16.87
C PHE A 31 -10.17 -3.23 17.44
N LEU A 32 -11.03 -4.24 17.59
CA LEU A 32 -12.34 -4.05 18.26
C LEU A 32 -12.18 -3.63 19.73
N MET A 33 -11.16 -4.13 20.42
CA MET A 33 -10.84 -3.70 21.79
C MET A 33 -10.40 -2.22 21.86
N ALA A 34 -10.12 -1.57 20.72
CA ALA A 34 -9.82 -0.13 20.63
C ALA A 34 -11.05 0.78 20.83
N THR A 35 -12.26 0.21 20.79
CA THR A 35 -13.53 0.97 20.82
C THR A 35 -14.18 1.09 22.21
N GLY A 36 -13.61 0.45 23.24
CA GLY A 36 -14.13 0.47 24.62
C GLY A 36 -13.54 1.60 25.50
N HIS A 37 -14.40 2.24 26.29
CA HIS A 37 -14.23 3.40 27.17
C HIS A 37 -12.83 3.77 27.72
N ASN A 38 -12.61 5.09 27.80
CA ASN A 38 -11.44 5.84 28.26
C ASN A 38 -10.98 5.53 29.71
N SER A 39 -10.30 4.41 29.94
CA SER A 39 -9.49 4.23 31.15
C SER A 39 -8.03 3.95 30.78
N GLN A 40 -7.10 4.44 31.61
CA GLN A 40 -5.65 4.21 31.43
C GLN A 40 -5.31 2.70 31.39
N HIS A 41 -6.09 1.88 32.12
CA HIS A 41 -5.98 0.42 32.11
C HIS A 41 -6.30 -0.18 30.74
N ILE A 42 -7.37 0.28 30.08
CA ILE A 42 -7.76 -0.19 28.74
C ILE A 42 -6.72 0.24 27.70
N GLN A 43 -6.15 1.44 27.80
CA GLN A 43 -5.07 1.90 26.93
C GLN A 43 -3.77 1.06 27.10
N GLY A 44 -3.43 0.70 28.35
CA GLY A 44 -2.30 -0.19 28.63
C GLY A 44 -2.49 -1.58 28.02
N MET A 45 -3.70 -2.15 28.17
CA MET A 45 -4.05 -3.42 27.55
C MET A 45 -4.05 -3.37 26.02
N GLN A 46 -4.53 -2.29 25.42
CA GLN A 46 -4.49 -2.08 23.98
C GLN A 46 -3.05 -2.07 23.45
N ARG A 47 -2.17 -1.32 24.11
CA ARG A 47 -0.74 -1.25 23.74
C ARG A 47 -0.09 -2.63 23.78
N MET A 48 -0.29 -3.38 24.86
CA MET A 48 0.23 -4.75 24.97
C MET A 48 -0.32 -5.64 23.85
N THR A 49 -1.61 -5.55 23.55
CA THR A 49 -2.24 -6.38 22.51
C THR A 49 -1.65 -6.09 21.12
N VAL A 50 -1.40 -4.83 20.79
CA VAL A 50 -0.73 -4.40 19.55
C VAL A 50 0.71 -4.92 19.49
N GLU A 51 1.48 -4.80 20.58
CA GLU A 51 2.85 -5.32 20.65
C GLU A 51 2.90 -6.85 20.47
N TYR A 52 1.96 -7.58 21.09
CA TYR A 52 1.85 -9.04 20.92
C TYR A 52 1.48 -9.44 19.49
N LEU A 53 0.57 -8.70 18.85
CA LEU A 53 0.22 -8.91 17.45
C LEU A 53 1.45 -8.70 16.56
N GLU A 54 2.15 -7.59 16.72
CA GLU A 54 3.37 -7.25 15.98
C GLU A 54 4.44 -8.33 16.14
N ALA A 55 4.70 -8.79 17.36
CA ALA A 55 5.62 -9.90 17.65
C ALA A 55 5.18 -11.21 16.98
N THR A 56 3.88 -11.51 16.96
CA THR A 56 3.33 -12.70 16.29
C THR A 56 3.56 -12.62 14.78
N LEU A 57 3.28 -11.47 14.16
CA LEU A 57 3.50 -11.28 12.72
C LEU A 57 4.98 -11.44 12.34
N ARG A 58 5.89 -10.87 13.13
CA ARG A 58 7.33 -11.05 12.93
C ARG A 58 7.76 -12.50 13.07
N CYS A 59 7.25 -13.19 14.08
CA CYS A 59 7.56 -14.60 14.28
C CYS A 59 6.99 -15.48 13.15
N LEU A 60 5.80 -15.18 12.63
CA LEU A 60 5.23 -15.84 11.44
C LEU A 60 6.06 -15.59 10.19
N LEU A 61 6.64 -14.40 10.04
CA LEU A 61 7.55 -14.08 8.95
C LEU A 61 8.90 -14.79 9.12
N ALA A 62 9.48 -14.80 10.33
CA ALA A 62 10.77 -15.43 10.61
C ALA A 62 10.76 -16.96 10.49
N THR A 63 9.60 -17.59 10.69
CA THR A 63 9.46 -19.06 10.60
C THR A 63 9.48 -19.55 9.15
N ALA A 64 9.01 -18.73 8.22
CA ALA A 64 9.01 -19.02 6.78
C ALA A 64 9.26 -17.72 6.00
N PRO A 65 10.49 -17.19 6.06
CA PRO A 65 10.85 -15.92 5.47
C PRO A 65 10.72 -16.05 3.96
N SER A 66 9.67 -15.44 3.44
CA SER A 66 9.40 -15.36 2.02
C SER A 66 8.56 -14.14 1.78
N LEU A 67 8.65 -13.59 0.58
CA LEU A 67 7.90 -12.40 0.27
C LEU A 67 6.42 -12.75 0.02
N ALA A 68 6.13 -14.01 -0.34
CA ALA A 68 4.76 -14.54 -0.39
C ALA A 68 4.12 -14.53 1.01
N ARG A 69 4.89 -14.88 2.05
CA ARG A 69 4.47 -14.75 3.45
C ARG A 69 4.26 -13.29 3.85
N LEU A 70 5.16 -12.40 3.42
CA LEU A 70 5.00 -10.96 3.65
C LEU A 70 3.77 -10.40 2.94
N GLN A 71 3.49 -10.83 1.71
CA GLN A 71 2.29 -10.46 0.96
C GLN A 71 1.03 -11.01 1.63
N PHE A 72 1.03 -12.27 2.07
CA PHE A 72 -0.08 -12.88 2.80
C PHE A 72 -0.42 -12.06 4.06
N ILE A 73 0.59 -11.72 4.88
CA ILE A 73 0.40 -10.86 6.05
C ILE A 73 -0.09 -9.46 5.60
N GLY A 74 0.49 -8.91 4.53
CA GLY A 74 0.15 -7.60 3.97
C GLY A 74 -1.29 -7.50 3.46
N GLN A 75 -1.84 -8.55 2.85
CA GLN A 75 -3.24 -8.62 2.42
C GLN A 75 -4.18 -8.50 3.61
N HIS A 76 -3.83 -9.15 4.72
CA HIS A 76 -4.58 -9.01 5.96
C HIS A 76 -4.49 -7.61 6.55
N LEU A 77 -3.33 -6.94 6.48
CA LEU A 77 -3.12 -5.57 6.94
C LEU A 77 -3.78 -4.51 6.02
N THR A 78 -3.97 -4.83 4.73
CA THR A 78 -4.53 -3.93 3.72
C THR A 78 -5.94 -3.47 4.06
N LEU A 79 -6.78 -4.37 4.58
CA LEU A 79 -8.13 -4.03 5.04
C LEU A 79 -8.12 -2.94 6.12
N TRP A 80 -7.08 -2.92 6.97
CA TRP A 80 -6.98 -2.02 8.12
C TRP A 80 -6.42 -0.64 7.73
N LEU A 81 -5.52 -0.61 6.75
CA LEU A 81 -5.01 0.64 6.17
C LEU A 81 -6.11 1.48 5.50
N GLN A 82 -7.26 0.87 5.21
CA GLN A 82 -8.40 1.50 4.56
C GLN A 82 -9.57 1.82 5.52
N LEU A 83 -9.42 1.59 6.83
CA LEU A 83 -10.45 1.90 7.82
C LEU A 83 -10.68 3.40 7.99
N GLU A 84 -11.88 3.80 8.41
CA GLU A 84 -12.21 5.21 8.64
C GLU A 84 -11.58 5.78 9.92
N ASP A 85 -11.40 4.97 10.97
CA ASP A 85 -10.78 5.40 12.23
C ASP A 85 -9.28 5.67 12.03
N LYS A 86 -8.86 6.90 12.39
CA LYS A 86 -7.48 7.37 12.22
C LYS A 86 -6.49 6.63 13.11
N ARG A 87 -6.89 6.21 14.32
CA ARG A 87 -6.03 5.46 15.25
C ARG A 87 -5.81 4.05 14.73
N ASP A 88 -6.85 3.42 14.18
CA ASP A 88 -6.73 2.09 13.60
C ASP A 88 -5.80 2.10 12.38
N ARG A 89 -5.97 3.08 11.47
CA ARG A 89 -5.03 3.27 10.35
C ARG A 89 -3.60 3.54 10.84
N ALA A 90 -3.43 4.37 11.87
CA ALA A 90 -2.12 4.68 12.45
C ALA A 90 -1.42 3.45 13.06
N THR A 91 -2.17 2.61 13.76
CA THR A 91 -1.65 1.34 14.28
C THR A 91 -1.32 0.38 13.13
N ALA A 92 -2.20 0.25 12.13
CA ALA A 92 -1.98 -0.62 10.97
C ALA A 92 -0.73 -0.24 10.19
N ILE A 93 -0.52 1.06 9.90
CA ILE A 93 0.67 1.51 9.19
C ILE A 93 1.93 1.31 10.04
N LYS A 94 1.89 1.57 11.35
CA LYS A 94 3.03 1.34 12.25
C LYS A 94 3.45 -0.13 12.24
N ILE A 95 2.49 -1.05 12.39
CA ILE A 95 2.75 -2.50 12.32
C ILE A 95 3.35 -2.87 10.95
N THR A 96 2.78 -2.32 9.87
CA THR A 96 3.25 -2.57 8.50
C THR A 96 4.69 -2.10 8.31
N THR A 97 5.02 -0.86 8.69
CA THR A 97 6.39 -0.31 8.66
C THR A 97 7.35 -1.19 9.44
N SER A 98 6.95 -1.58 10.65
CA SER A 98 7.81 -2.38 11.54
C SER A 98 8.06 -3.79 11.01
N LEU A 99 7.06 -4.38 10.37
CA LEU A 99 7.19 -5.68 9.70
C LEU A 99 8.11 -5.58 8.48
N LEU A 100 8.01 -4.50 7.68
CA LEU A 100 8.89 -4.26 6.53
C LEU A 100 10.33 -3.99 6.96
N CYS A 101 10.53 -3.22 8.03
CA CYS A 101 11.84 -3.01 8.63
C CYS A 101 12.46 -4.33 9.10
N PHE A 102 11.67 -5.18 9.77
CA PHE A 102 12.09 -6.51 10.15
C PHE A 102 12.40 -7.41 8.93
N ALA A 103 11.59 -7.33 7.86
CA ALA A 103 11.84 -8.07 6.62
C ALA A 103 13.18 -7.68 5.98
N VAL A 104 13.58 -6.41 6.00
CA VAL A 104 14.92 -5.97 5.54
C VAL A 104 16.03 -6.69 6.30
N SER A 105 15.87 -6.94 7.62
CA SER A 105 16.86 -7.68 8.41
C SER A 105 16.97 -9.18 8.09
N LEU A 106 16.02 -9.72 7.31
CA LEU A 106 15.96 -11.13 6.92
C LEU A 106 16.46 -11.37 5.48
N LEU A 107 16.89 -10.33 4.75
CA LEU A 107 17.53 -10.50 3.44
C LEU A 107 18.78 -11.39 3.58
N PRO A 108 19.08 -12.30 2.62
CA PRO A 108 18.56 -12.40 1.25
C PRO A 108 17.35 -13.34 1.04
N GLN A 109 16.66 -13.79 2.08
CA GLN A 109 15.78 -14.97 2.07
C GLN A 109 14.46 -14.85 1.27
N PHE A 110 14.27 -13.81 0.45
CA PHE A 110 12.99 -13.46 -0.17
C PHE A 110 13.00 -13.70 -1.69
N GLU A 111 12.15 -14.62 -2.19
CA GLU A 111 11.81 -14.76 -3.62
C GLU A 111 10.53 -13.96 -3.99
N VAL A 112 10.34 -13.58 -5.26
CA VAL A 112 9.42 -12.51 -5.74
C VAL A 112 7.92 -12.91 -5.84
N PRO A 113 6.98 -12.11 -5.30
CA PRO A 113 5.55 -12.22 -5.53
C PRO A 113 4.93 -10.85 -5.91
N GLN A 114 3.60 -10.74 -5.98
CA GLN A 114 2.88 -9.58 -6.49
C GLN A 114 2.79 -8.43 -5.47
N LEU A 115 3.79 -7.53 -5.41
CA LEU A 115 3.80 -6.39 -4.48
C LEU A 115 3.19 -5.09 -4.99
N GLY A 116 2.89 -4.97 -6.28
CA GLY A 116 2.44 -3.69 -6.85
C GLY A 116 1.23 -3.09 -6.13
N ASP A 117 0.30 -3.94 -5.70
CA ASP A 117 -0.87 -3.55 -4.92
C ASP A 117 -0.51 -2.93 -3.55
N LEU A 118 0.39 -3.57 -2.80
CA LEU A 118 0.86 -3.06 -1.50
C LEU A 118 1.64 -1.75 -1.67
N VAL A 119 2.49 -1.63 -2.69
CA VAL A 119 3.24 -0.41 -2.99
C VAL A 119 2.25 0.74 -3.26
N ALA A 120 1.26 0.53 -4.12
CA ALA A 120 0.26 1.54 -4.43
C ALA A 120 -0.57 1.92 -3.21
N LEU A 121 -0.96 0.96 -2.37
CA LEU A 121 -1.69 1.23 -1.13
C LEU A 121 -0.90 2.11 -0.17
N LEU A 122 0.37 1.78 0.07
CA LEU A 122 1.25 2.59 0.91
C LEU A 122 1.47 3.97 0.29
N GLY A 123 1.56 4.06 -1.04
CA GLY A 123 1.57 5.33 -1.78
C GLY A 123 0.34 6.19 -1.48
N LEU A 124 -0.86 5.61 -1.52
CA LEU A 124 -2.09 6.33 -1.15
C LEU A 124 -2.05 6.82 0.31
N CYS A 125 -1.45 6.05 1.23
CA CYS A 125 -1.32 6.43 2.64
C CYS A 125 -0.41 7.64 2.87
N ILE A 126 0.50 7.99 1.94
CA ILE A 126 1.29 9.23 2.02
C ILE A 126 0.38 10.47 1.99
N SER A 127 -0.78 10.38 1.34
CA SER A 127 -1.74 11.48 1.26
C SER A 127 -2.62 11.63 2.51
N ASP A 128 -2.46 10.77 3.52
CA ASP A 128 -3.28 10.83 4.74
C ASP A 128 -3.07 12.18 5.45
N PRO A 129 -4.15 12.83 5.93
CA PRO A 129 -4.05 14.10 6.64
C PRO A 129 -3.25 13.99 7.95
N VAL A 130 -3.20 12.81 8.57
CA VAL A 130 -2.42 12.55 9.79
C VAL A 130 -0.95 12.38 9.41
N GLU A 131 -0.12 13.32 9.86
CA GLU A 131 1.30 13.38 9.51
C GLU A 131 2.07 12.10 9.85
N GLU A 132 1.79 11.51 11.01
CA GLU A 132 2.43 10.25 11.42
C GLU A 132 2.09 9.09 10.47
N ILE A 133 0.87 9.03 9.93
CA ILE A 133 0.50 8.00 8.94
C ILE A 133 1.29 8.21 7.65
N SER A 134 1.33 9.45 7.15
CA SER A 134 2.13 9.80 5.97
C SER A 134 3.61 9.47 6.16
N ARG A 135 4.18 9.82 7.31
CA ARG A 135 5.59 9.58 7.63
C ARG A 135 5.91 8.08 7.68
N GLN A 136 5.08 7.31 8.37
CA GLN A 136 5.19 5.85 8.45
C GLN A 136 5.04 5.20 7.07
N ALA A 137 4.11 5.68 6.24
CA ALA A 137 3.94 5.17 4.87
C ALA A 137 5.18 5.40 4.00
N LYS A 138 5.82 6.58 4.11
CA LYS A 138 7.09 6.86 3.44
C LYS A 138 8.20 5.92 3.91
N GLU A 139 8.32 5.72 5.21
CA GLU A 139 9.30 4.81 5.81
C GLU A 139 9.08 3.35 5.37
N ALA A 140 7.84 2.88 5.38
CA ALA A 140 7.42 1.58 4.87
C ALA A 140 7.83 1.38 3.40
N LEU A 141 7.56 2.37 2.54
CA LEU A 141 7.96 2.33 1.14
C LEU A 141 9.47 2.31 0.95
N SER A 142 10.24 3.05 1.76
CA SER A 142 11.70 3.00 1.73
C SER A 142 12.22 1.61 2.10
N HIS A 143 11.64 0.93 3.10
CA HIS A 143 12.00 -0.45 3.41
C HIS A 143 11.63 -1.41 2.27
N LEU A 144 10.44 -1.23 1.69
CA LEU A 144 9.98 -2.06 0.59
C LEU A 144 10.83 -1.92 -0.67
N TYR A 145 11.26 -0.70 -0.97
CA TYR A 145 12.17 -0.41 -2.08
C TYR A 145 13.54 -1.08 -1.88
N LYS A 146 14.09 -1.06 -0.65
CA LYS A 146 15.32 -1.79 -0.30
C LYS A 146 15.21 -3.30 -0.53
N ILE A 147 14.09 -3.90 -0.13
CA ILE A 147 13.82 -5.33 -0.36
C ILE A 147 13.82 -5.62 -1.87
N LEU A 148 13.13 -4.80 -2.67
CA LEU A 148 13.03 -5.01 -4.11
C LEU A 148 14.37 -4.76 -4.85
N LEU A 149 15.14 -3.74 -4.47
CA LEU A 149 16.48 -3.49 -5.04
C LEU A 149 17.41 -4.67 -4.79
N HIS A 150 17.47 -5.16 -3.55
CA HIS A 150 18.26 -6.33 -3.22
C HIS A 150 17.87 -7.55 -4.07
N GLN A 151 16.57 -7.76 -4.30
CA GLN A 151 16.08 -8.85 -5.16
C GLN A 151 16.50 -8.71 -6.63
N LYS A 152 16.73 -7.49 -7.12
CA LYS A 152 17.25 -7.23 -8.46
C LYS A 152 18.77 -7.31 -8.55
N GLY A 153 19.46 -7.63 -7.44
CA GLY A 153 20.92 -7.62 -7.37
C GLY A 153 21.51 -6.21 -7.40
N GLN A 154 20.71 -5.18 -7.08
CA GLN A 154 21.14 -3.79 -7.02
C GLN A 154 21.56 -3.42 -5.59
N ASP A 155 22.42 -2.42 -5.45
CA ASP A 155 22.88 -1.96 -4.15
C ASP A 155 21.74 -1.29 -3.36
N ILE A 156 21.52 -1.75 -2.12
CA ILE A 156 20.54 -1.21 -1.18
C ILE A 156 20.83 0.27 -0.87
N GLN A 157 22.08 0.72 -1.04
CA GLN A 157 22.49 2.10 -0.78
C GLN A 157 21.84 3.12 -1.74
N GLU A 158 21.40 2.68 -2.94
CA GLU A 158 20.60 3.47 -3.90
C GLU A 158 19.20 3.81 -3.34
N ALA A 159 18.71 3.09 -2.33
CA ALA A 159 17.40 3.34 -1.73
C ALA A 159 17.31 4.66 -0.95
N LYS A 160 18.44 5.31 -0.66
CA LYS A 160 18.49 6.61 0.03
C LYS A 160 17.84 7.74 -0.79
N GLU A 161 17.63 7.54 -2.09
CA GLU A 161 17.20 8.59 -3.02
C GLU A 161 15.69 8.61 -3.32
N LEU A 162 14.89 7.75 -2.67
CA LEU A 162 13.46 7.61 -3.04
C LEU A 162 12.64 8.88 -2.77
N TRP A 163 13.10 9.73 -1.85
CA TRP A 163 12.47 11.00 -1.54
C TRP A 163 13.39 12.14 -1.97
N PRO A 164 12.89 13.14 -2.71
CA PRO A 164 13.65 14.35 -2.96
C PRO A 164 14.16 14.91 -1.63
N GLY A 165 15.44 15.26 -1.55
CA GLY A 165 16.00 15.90 -0.36
C GLY A 165 15.28 17.23 -0.04
N SER A 166 15.71 17.90 1.03
CA SER A 166 15.16 19.18 1.51
C SER A 166 15.22 20.35 0.50
N GLN A 167 15.52 20.12 -0.77
CA GLN A 167 15.49 21.10 -1.87
C GLN A 167 14.16 21.85 -2.01
N HIS A 168 13.06 21.30 -1.49
CA HIS A 168 11.72 21.88 -1.61
C HIS A 168 11.20 22.54 -0.31
N GLN A 169 12.09 22.97 0.58
CA GLN A 169 11.76 23.49 1.92
C GLN A 169 10.77 24.68 1.94
N HIS A 170 10.62 25.39 0.82
CA HIS A 170 9.70 26.53 0.65
C HIS A 170 8.43 26.20 -0.14
N GLN A 171 8.20 24.95 -0.55
CA GLN A 171 7.01 24.59 -1.34
C GLN A 171 5.76 24.37 -0.48
N LEU A 172 4.60 24.60 -1.10
CA LEU A 172 3.31 24.22 -0.52
C LEU A 172 3.28 22.70 -0.29
N ARG A 173 2.92 22.27 0.93
CA ARG A 173 2.81 20.85 1.35
C ARG A 173 2.15 19.94 0.31
N ARG A 174 1.11 20.45 -0.37
CA ARG A 174 0.37 19.72 -1.41
C ARG A 174 1.17 19.49 -2.69
N ILE A 175 1.99 20.45 -3.11
CA ILE A 175 2.86 20.31 -4.29
C ILE A 175 3.93 19.26 -3.98
N LEU A 176 4.56 19.37 -2.80
CA LEU A 176 5.56 18.40 -2.34
C LEU A 176 4.99 16.97 -2.29
N LEU A 177 3.76 16.79 -1.80
CA LEU A 177 3.08 15.49 -1.81
C LEU A 177 2.97 14.91 -3.23
N TYR A 178 2.60 15.71 -4.23
CA TYR A 178 2.50 15.22 -5.61
C TYR A 178 3.85 14.87 -6.21
N ILE A 179 4.90 15.65 -5.91
CA ILE A 179 6.26 15.35 -6.32
C ILE A 179 6.73 14.04 -5.68
N ASP A 180 6.51 13.86 -4.37
CA ASP A 180 6.86 12.63 -3.65
C ASP A 180 6.18 11.40 -4.27
N LEU A 181 4.86 11.49 -4.52
CA LEU A 181 4.07 10.42 -5.14
C LEU A 181 4.53 10.09 -6.56
N ALA A 182 4.84 11.11 -7.36
CA ALA A 182 5.34 10.91 -8.72
C ALA A 182 6.73 10.28 -8.72
N THR A 183 7.62 10.78 -7.86
CA THR A 183 9.01 10.31 -7.73
C THR A 183 9.04 8.85 -7.31
N MET A 184 8.30 8.49 -6.26
CA MET A 184 8.22 7.09 -5.84
C MET A 184 7.58 6.23 -6.92
N GLY A 185 6.49 6.68 -7.57
CA GLY A 185 5.80 5.89 -8.58
C GLY A 185 6.70 5.53 -9.76
N GLU A 186 7.50 6.48 -10.24
CA GLU A 186 8.50 6.25 -11.30
C GLU A 186 9.66 5.37 -10.82
N ALA A 187 10.11 5.52 -9.57
CA ALA A 187 11.15 4.66 -9.00
C ALA A 187 10.69 3.19 -8.97
N PHE A 188 9.49 2.93 -8.44
CA PHE A 188 8.92 1.58 -8.41
C PHE A 188 8.60 1.06 -9.82
N ARG A 189 8.16 1.90 -10.75
CA ARG A 189 7.95 1.50 -12.15
C ARG A 189 9.19 0.83 -12.74
N LYS A 190 10.40 1.36 -12.48
CA LYS A 190 11.66 0.80 -13.01
C LYS A 190 11.95 -0.62 -12.49
N ILE A 191 11.48 -0.95 -11.29
CA ILE A 191 11.82 -2.20 -10.59
C ILE A 191 10.71 -3.26 -10.70
N LEU A 192 9.45 -2.84 -10.67
CA LEU A 192 8.29 -3.72 -10.69
C LEU A 192 8.16 -4.45 -12.04
N SER A 193 7.80 -5.74 -11.99
CA SER A 193 7.43 -6.54 -13.16
C SER A 193 6.12 -6.05 -13.79
N GLU A 194 5.79 -6.53 -14.99
CA GLU A 194 4.55 -6.13 -15.67
C GLU A 194 3.30 -6.45 -14.85
N ASP A 195 3.20 -7.66 -14.29
CA ASP A 195 2.05 -8.05 -13.44
C ASP A 195 1.96 -7.21 -12.17
N GLN A 196 3.11 -6.87 -11.57
CA GLN A 196 3.14 -5.96 -10.43
C GLN A 196 2.69 -4.55 -10.83
N ARG A 197 3.16 -4.01 -11.96
CA ARG A 197 2.69 -2.70 -12.47
C ARG A 197 1.19 -2.71 -12.73
N ARG A 198 0.63 -3.83 -13.22
CA ARG A 198 -0.83 -3.99 -13.40
C ARG A 198 -1.56 -3.93 -12.05
N ALA A 199 -1.11 -4.69 -11.05
CA ALA A 199 -1.70 -4.66 -9.70
C ALA A 199 -1.61 -3.27 -9.05
N PHE A 200 -0.48 -2.58 -9.22
CA PHE A 200 -0.30 -1.20 -8.79
C PHE A 200 -1.32 -0.27 -9.46
N ALA A 201 -1.44 -0.34 -10.80
CA ALA A 201 -2.36 0.50 -11.55
C ALA A 201 -3.83 0.26 -11.15
N GLN A 202 -4.22 -1.00 -10.92
CA GLN A 202 -5.54 -1.35 -10.42
C GLN A 202 -5.82 -0.71 -9.05
N ARG A 203 -4.86 -0.77 -8.12
CA ARG A 203 -4.98 -0.11 -6.82
C ARG A 203 -5.06 1.42 -6.93
N ALA A 204 -4.28 2.03 -7.82
CA ALA A 204 -4.31 3.47 -8.07
C ALA A 204 -5.67 3.91 -8.64
N LEU A 205 -6.26 3.12 -9.55
CA LEU A 205 -7.61 3.32 -10.06
C LEU A 205 -8.67 3.27 -8.95
N LEU A 206 -8.60 2.28 -8.06
CA LEU A 206 -9.47 2.25 -6.88
C LEU A 206 -9.32 3.52 -6.03
N GLY A 207 -8.08 3.99 -5.87
CA GLY A 207 -7.77 5.26 -5.19
C GLY A 207 -8.45 6.48 -5.83
N ILE A 208 -8.50 6.57 -7.17
CA ILE A 208 -9.16 7.67 -7.90
C ILE A 208 -10.66 7.78 -7.53
N HIS A 209 -11.32 6.64 -7.37
CA HIS A 209 -12.74 6.58 -7.02
C HIS A 209 -13.00 6.66 -5.51
N HIS A 210 -11.98 6.85 -4.68
CA HIS A 210 -12.13 6.98 -3.24
C HIS A 210 -13.01 8.19 -2.85
N VAL A 211 -13.73 8.09 -1.72
CA VAL A 211 -14.64 9.16 -1.26
C VAL A 211 -13.87 10.43 -0.88
N THR A 212 -12.65 10.30 -0.36
CA THR A 212 -11.82 11.44 0.03
C THR A 212 -11.03 12.01 -1.15
N LEU A 213 -11.02 13.34 -1.26
CA LEU A 213 -10.39 14.05 -2.37
C LEU A 213 -8.86 13.86 -2.42
N HIS A 214 -8.17 13.89 -1.28
CA HIS A 214 -6.71 13.74 -1.24
C HIS A 214 -6.26 12.35 -1.71
N VAL A 215 -6.99 11.29 -1.34
CA VAL A 215 -6.74 9.92 -1.85
C VAL A 215 -7.05 9.83 -3.35
N SER A 216 -8.14 10.47 -3.80
CA SER A 216 -8.48 10.54 -5.23
C SER A 216 -7.37 11.20 -6.05
N GLN A 217 -6.84 12.32 -5.57
CA GLN A 217 -5.73 13.04 -6.20
C GLN A 217 -4.45 12.21 -6.19
N ALA A 218 -4.13 11.55 -5.07
CA ALA A 218 -2.99 10.65 -4.97
C ALA A 218 -3.10 9.48 -5.96
N GLY A 219 -4.29 8.88 -6.09
CA GLY A 219 -4.57 7.84 -7.07
C GLY A 219 -4.26 8.29 -8.51
N VAL A 220 -4.61 9.52 -8.89
CA VAL A 220 -4.25 10.09 -10.20
C VAL A 220 -2.74 10.19 -10.36
N VAL A 221 -2.02 10.74 -9.38
CA VAL A 221 -0.56 10.89 -9.49
C VAL A 221 0.13 9.54 -9.60
N LEU A 222 -0.26 8.57 -8.76
CA LEU A 222 0.28 7.21 -8.78
C LEU A 222 -0.02 6.49 -10.10
N LEU A 223 -1.23 6.62 -10.64
CA LEU A 223 -1.59 6.03 -11.93
C LEU A 223 -0.73 6.60 -13.06
N TYR A 224 -0.55 7.93 -13.10
CA TYR A 224 0.31 8.55 -14.11
C TYR A 224 1.78 8.13 -13.95
N ALA A 225 2.28 8.05 -12.73
CA ALA A 225 3.67 7.66 -12.46
C ALA A 225 3.96 6.20 -12.85
N ILE A 226 3.10 5.25 -12.49
CA ILE A 226 3.33 3.84 -12.84
C ILE A 226 3.28 3.58 -14.36
N LEU A 227 2.51 4.40 -15.08
CA LEU A 227 2.41 4.35 -16.54
C LEU A 227 3.53 5.14 -17.25
N GLY A 228 4.37 5.87 -16.51
CA GLY A 228 5.46 6.67 -17.08
C GLY A 228 5.02 8.00 -17.66
N GLN A 229 3.88 8.50 -17.21
CA GLN A 229 3.21 9.69 -17.72
C GLN A 229 3.23 10.84 -16.71
N SER A 230 3.96 10.72 -15.60
CA SER A 230 4.03 11.73 -14.53
C SER A 230 4.40 13.14 -15.04
N GLY A 231 5.17 13.23 -16.13
CA GLY A 231 5.51 14.49 -16.80
C GLY A 231 4.30 15.33 -17.22
N HIS A 232 3.17 14.70 -17.56
CA HIS A 232 1.92 15.40 -17.89
C HIS A 232 1.26 16.09 -16.69
N LEU A 233 1.61 15.67 -15.46
CA LEU A 233 1.14 16.28 -14.22
C LEU A 233 2.17 17.30 -13.70
N MET A 234 3.45 16.90 -13.65
CA MET A 234 4.53 17.72 -13.10
C MET A 234 4.80 18.97 -13.97
N GLY A 235 4.93 18.79 -15.29
CA GLY A 235 5.23 19.86 -16.26
C GLY A 235 6.35 20.82 -15.85
N ALA A 236 6.41 22.00 -16.47
CA ALA A 236 7.46 22.99 -16.20
C ALA A 236 7.12 23.89 -14.98
N GLU A 237 5.86 24.29 -14.86
CA GLU A 237 5.41 25.15 -13.77
C GLU A 237 4.80 24.36 -12.60
N GLU A 238 5.52 24.30 -11.48
CA GLU A 238 5.11 23.54 -10.29
C GLU A 238 3.80 24.04 -9.65
N LYS A 239 3.56 25.35 -9.71
CA LYS A 239 2.35 25.99 -9.16
C LYS A 239 1.07 25.49 -9.85
N GLU A 240 1.17 25.00 -11.08
CA GLU A 240 0.05 24.45 -11.85
C GLU A 240 -0.23 22.97 -11.55
N ILE A 241 0.68 22.24 -10.90
CA ILE A 241 0.55 20.80 -10.62
C ILE A 241 -0.82 20.48 -9.98
N PRO A 242 -1.29 21.20 -8.93
CA PRO A 242 -2.58 20.90 -8.33
C PRO A 242 -3.76 21.06 -9.29
N VAL A 243 -3.69 22.04 -10.20
CA VAL A 243 -4.73 22.29 -11.21
C VAL A 243 -4.73 21.16 -12.23
N ARG A 244 -3.56 20.73 -12.71
CA ARG A 244 -3.44 19.62 -13.65
C ARG A 244 -3.95 18.30 -13.06
N VAL A 245 -3.56 17.99 -11.82
CA VAL A 245 -4.06 16.81 -11.09
C VAL A 245 -5.58 16.83 -10.96
N LEU A 246 -6.16 17.97 -10.57
CA LEU A 246 -7.61 18.10 -10.44
C LEU A 246 -8.34 17.96 -11.79
N ARG A 247 -7.80 18.53 -12.87
CA ARG A 247 -8.37 18.38 -14.22
C ARG A 247 -8.37 16.92 -14.66
N LYS A 248 -7.27 16.17 -14.45
CA LYS A 248 -7.21 14.74 -14.80
C LYS A 248 -8.15 13.91 -13.93
N LEU A 249 -8.26 14.24 -12.64
CA LEU A 249 -9.21 13.61 -11.74
C LEU A 249 -10.65 13.77 -12.25
N LEU A 250 -11.03 14.98 -12.68
CA LEU A 250 -12.37 15.26 -13.23
C LEU A 250 -12.66 14.40 -14.47
N ILE A 251 -11.69 14.27 -15.40
CA ILE A 251 -11.80 13.45 -16.61
C ILE A 251 -12.04 11.98 -16.27
N LEU A 252 -11.21 11.44 -15.37
CA LEU A 252 -11.26 10.03 -14.98
C LEU A 252 -12.51 9.70 -14.15
N LYS A 253 -12.85 10.54 -13.17
CA LYS A 253 -13.88 10.25 -12.16
C LYS A 253 -15.28 10.69 -12.60
N CYS A 254 -15.42 11.83 -13.28
CA CYS A 254 -16.73 12.39 -13.62
C CYS A 254 -17.14 12.05 -15.06
N PHE A 255 -16.19 12.11 -15.99
CA PHE A 255 -16.48 11.83 -17.40
C PHE A 255 -16.30 10.36 -17.79
N HIS A 256 -15.77 9.53 -16.88
CA HIS A 256 -15.47 8.11 -17.13
C HIS A 256 -14.63 7.91 -18.40
N GLN A 257 -13.80 8.90 -18.72
CA GLN A 257 -12.98 8.92 -19.92
C GLN A 257 -11.53 8.68 -19.52
N LEU A 258 -10.86 7.82 -20.29
CA LEU A 258 -9.43 7.64 -20.14
C LEU A 258 -8.71 8.78 -20.89
N PRO A 259 -7.85 9.59 -20.23
CA PRO A 259 -7.07 10.62 -20.89
C PRO A 259 -6.27 10.03 -22.06
N LYS A 260 -6.12 10.80 -23.15
CA LYS A 260 -5.51 10.33 -24.43
C LYS A 260 -4.13 9.70 -24.22
N GLU A 261 -3.35 10.26 -23.33
CA GLU A 261 -2.02 9.75 -22.96
C GLU A 261 -2.05 8.37 -22.28
N LEU A 262 -3.15 8.01 -21.62
CA LEU A 262 -3.32 6.72 -20.94
C LEU A 262 -3.95 5.64 -21.85
N GLN A 263 -4.61 6.04 -22.95
CA GLN A 263 -5.33 5.14 -23.87
C GLN A 263 -4.42 4.12 -24.58
N ARG A 264 -3.10 4.35 -24.61
CA ARG A 264 -2.13 3.43 -25.25
C ARG A 264 -1.65 2.31 -24.34
N HIS A 265 -2.05 2.30 -23.07
CA HIS A 265 -1.59 1.32 -22.10
C HIS A 265 -2.57 0.14 -21.99
N SER A 266 -2.21 -0.99 -22.59
CA SER A 266 -2.97 -2.26 -22.59
C SER A 266 -3.37 -2.76 -21.20
N HIS A 267 -2.67 -2.32 -20.14
CA HIS A 267 -2.98 -2.65 -18.75
C HIS A 267 -4.33 -2.12 -18.23
N LEU A 268 -4.98 -1.22 -18.96
CA LEU A 268 -6.24 -0.57 -18.56
C LEU A 268 -7.48 -1.15 -19.26
N GLU A 269 -7.30 -1.96 -20.31
CA GLU A 269 -8.40 -2.47 -21.15
C GLU A 269 -9.27 -3.54 -20.46
N SER A 270 -8.78 -4.16 -19.39
CA SER A 270 -9.54 -5.15 -18.61
C SER A 270 -10.39 -4.54 -17.48
N ALA A 271 -10.14 -3.27 -17.10
CA ALA A 271 -10.87 -2.59 -16.03
C ALA A 271 -12.15 -1.88 -16.52
N SER A 272 -12.32 -1.66 -17.83
CA SER A 272 -13.50 -0.97 -18.39
C SER A 272 -14.65 -1.91 -18.79
N ARG A 273 -14.47 -3.24 -18.71
CA ARG A 273 -15.54 -4.19 -18.98
C ARG A 273 -16.42 -4.33 -17.74
N ILE A 274 -17.52 -3.59 -17.75
CA ILE A 274 -18.68 -3.83 -16.87
C ILE A 274 -19.03 -5.33 -16.95
N PRO A 275 -19.24 -6.04 -15.82
CA PRO A 275 -19.76 -7.39 -15.88
C PRO A 275 -21.14 -7.35 -16.53
N SER A 276 -21.25 -7.95 -17.71
CA SER A 276 -22.52 -8.18 -18.38
C SER A 276 -23.43 -8.92 -17.41
N SER A 277 -24.65 -8.41 -17.22
CA SER A 277 -25.67 -9.01 -16.36
C SER A 277 -25.80 -10.52 -16.64
N PRO A 278 -25.99 -11.36 -15.61
CA PRO A 278 -26.18 -12.79 -15.82
C PRO A 278 -27.45 -12.99 -16.65
N GLN A 279 -27.30 -13.55 -17.85
CA GLN A 279 -28.42 -14.06 -18.65
C GLN A 279 -29.18 -15.07 -17.79
N GLN A 280 -30.46 -14.77 -17.56
CA GLN A 280 -31.39 -15.74 -16.99
C GLN A 280 -31.47 -16.95 -17.93
N PRO A 281 -31.44 -18.19 -17.42
CA PRO A 281 -31.70 -19.35 -18.24
C PRO A 281 -33.18 -19.34 -18.67
N HIS A 282 -33.42 -19.38 -19.99
CA HIS A 282 -34.75 -19.66 -20.53
C HIS A 282 -35.15 -21.10 -20.18
N PRO A 283 -36.42 -21.34 -19.80
CA PRO A 283 -36.90 -22.68 -19.55
C PRO A 283 -37.28 -23.35 -20.88
N SER A 284 -36.79 -24.56 -21.06
CA SER A 284 -37.36 -25.57 -21.97
C SER A 284 -37.16 -26.93 -21.34
#